data_AF-A0A7S1HPS4-F1
#
_entry.id   AF-A0A7S1HPS4-F1
#
_cell.length_a   1.000
_cell.length_b   1.000
_cell.length_c   1.000
_cell.angle_alpha   90.00
_cell.angle_beta   90.00
_cell.angle_gamma   90.00
#
_symmetry.space_group_name_H-M   'P 1'
#
loop_
_entity.id
_entity.type
_entity.pdbx_description
1 polymer ?
#
loop_
_entity_poly.entity_id
_entity_poly.type
_entity_poly.pdbx_seq_one_letter_code
_entity_poly.pdbx_strand_id
1 'polypeptide(L)'
;GVFAYMKEHVSMRTDAPHPLDISPDAAKMLEQLMLAQAQECVYEKAMNEGKSEGVSARLGKQCFLFYTEVVSIINGSPLSSYMDKSWTNHLKSKCLYFDAETQMLMAEAERKKDESQIGSRIARLRHADLKAKECEKIAKNANKFIAEASKNLSQQVAAKLTK
;
A
#
# COMPACT_ATOMS: atom_id res chain seq x y z
N GLY A 1 14.54 -5.04 -13.98
CA GLY A 1 13.61 -6.20 -14.10
C GLY A 1 13.01 -6.25 -15.49
N VAL A 2 12.16 -7.24 -15.80
CA VAL A 2 11.60 -7.43 -17.15
C VAL A 2 10.82 -6.21 -17.67
N PHE A 3 10.04 -5.55 -16.81
CA PHE A 3 9.28 -4.35 -17.21
C PHE A 3 10.17 -3.12 -17.46
N ALA A 4 11.28 -2.97 -16.73
CA ALA A 4 12.28 -1.95 -17.02
C ALA A 4 12.91 -2.17 -18.41
N TYR A 5 13.28 -3.42 -18.71
CA TYR A 5 13.79 -3.79 -20.02
C TYR A 5 12.76 -3.52 -21.13
N MET A 6 11.50 -3.91 -20.91
CA MET A 6 10.39 -3.66 -21.83
C MET A 6 10.22 -2.16 -22.11
N LYS A 7 10.23 -1.32 -21.07
CA LYS A 7 10.12 0.13 -21.19
C LYS A 7 11.22 0.73 -22.08
N GLU A 8 12.45 0.29 -21.89
CA GLU A 8 13.63 0.83 -22.57
C GLU A 8 13.79 0.31 -24.01
N HIS A 9 13.40 -0.94 -24.28
CA HIS A 9 13.76 -1.63 -25.53
C HIS A 9 12.57 -2.00 -26.41
N VAL A 10 11.37 -2.15 -25.84
CA VAL A 10 10.18 -2.62 -26.57
C VAL A 10 9.18 -1.48 -26.75
N SER A 11 8.79 -0.82 -25.66
CA SER A 11 7.72 0.19 -25.65
C SER A 11 7.95 1.33 -26.64
N MET A 12 9.22 1.74 -26.85
CA MET A 12 9.61 2.82 -27.76
C MET A 12 9.74 2.39 -29.23
N ARG A 13 9.67 1.09 -29.53
CA ARG A 13 9.92 0.53 -30.88
C ARG A 13 8.68 -0.11 -31.50
N THR A 14 7.52 0.07 -30.90
CA THR A 14 6.29 -0.54 -31.38
C THR A 14 5.73 0.26 -32.57
N ASP A 15 5.41 -0.43 -33.66
CA ASP A 15 4.74 0.19 -34.82
C ASP A 15 3.27 0.53 -34.50
N ALA A 16 2.70 1.46 -35.27
CA ALA A 16 1.31 1.85 -35.11
C ALA A 16 0.35 0.70 -35.53
N PRO A 17 -0.76 0.48 -34.80
CA PRO A 17 -1.19 1.20 -33.60
C PRO A 17 -0.43 0.75 -32.35
N HIS A 18 0.01 1.72 -31.54
CA HIS A 18 0.73 1.46 -30.29
C HIS A 18 -0.19 0.83 -29.24
N PRO A 19 0.04 -0.43 -28.84
CA PRO A 19 -0.78 -1.09 -27.83
C PRO A 19 -0.52 -0.48 -26.45
N LEU A 20 -1.59 -0.25 -25.69
CA LEU A 20 -1.53 0.46 -24.41
C LEU A 20 -0.79 -0.33 -23.32
N ASP A 21 -0.93 -1.65 -23.33
CA ASP A 21 -0.36 -2.61 -22.36
C ASP A 21 1.18 -2.68 -22.41
N ILE A 22 1.78 -2.37 -23.55
CA ILE A 22 3.24 -2.25 -23.71
C ILE A 22 3.71 -0.80 -23.82
N SER A 23 2.85 0.18 -23.55
CA SER A 23 3.26 1.59 -23.51
C SER A 23 4.32 1.85 -22.43
N PRO A 24 5.14 2.92 -22.56
CA PRO A 24 6.12 3.27 -21.52
C PRO A 24 5.50 3.50 -20.14
N ASP A 25 4.27 4.04 -20.10
CA ASP A 25 3.51 4.27 -18.86
C ASP A 25 3.05 2.94 -18.24
N ALA A 26 2.53 2.01 -19.05
CA ALA A 26 2.15 0.68 -18.57
C ALA A 26 3.36 -0.09 -18.04
N ALA A 27 4.47 -0.06 -18.77
CA ALA A 27 5.72 -0.67 -18.36
C ALA A 27 6.24 -0.08 -17.03
N LYS A 28 6.21 1.26 -16.89
CA LYS A 28 6.63 1.93 -15.66
C LYS A 28 5.70 1.61 -14.48
N MET A 29 4.39 1.59 -14.72
CA MET A 29 3.39 1.22 -13.72
C MET A 29 3.60 -0.22 -13.22
N LEU A 30 3.79 -1.17 -14.13
CA LEU A 30 4.02 -2.59 -13.80
C LEU A 30 5.36 -2.80 -13.09
N GLU A 31 6.42 -2.12 -13.52
CA GLU A 31 7.71 -2.12 -12.81
C GLU A 31 7.53 -1.70 -11.35
N GLN A 32 6.86 -0.55 -11.13
CA GLN A 32 6.66 -0.01 -9.80
C GLN A 32 5.74 -0.90 -8.95
N LEU A 33 4.73 -1.51 -9.56
CA LEU A 33 3.84 -2.45 -8.88
C LEU A 33 4.59 -3.70 -8.40
N MET A 34 5.51 -4.24 -9.21
CA MET A 34 6.33 -5.38 -8.80
C MET A 34 7.25 -5.02 -7.63
N LEU A 35 7.80 -3.80 -7.59
CA LEU A 35 8.57 -3.31 -6.45
C LEU A 35 7.71 -3.18 -5.19
N ALA A 36 6.50 -2.65 -5.32
CA ALA A 36 5.54 -2.54 -4.20
C ALA A 36 5.22 -3.92 -3.61
N GLN A 37 4.90 -4.90 -4.46
CA GLN A 37 4.57 -6.25 -4.04
C GLN A 37 5.78 -7.00 -3.46
N ALA A 38 6.98 -6.81 -4.02
CA ALA A 38 8.19 -7.37 -3.45
C ALA A 38 8.47 -6.82 -2.03
N GLN A 39 8.28 -5.51 -1.85
CA GLN A 39 8.43 -4.86 -0.55
C GLN A 39 7.37 -5.34 0.46
N GLU A 40 6.14 -5.61 0.00
CA GLU A 40 5.08 -6.23 0.80
C GLU A 40 5.50 -7.63 1.28
N CYS A 41 6.04 -8.48 0.40
CA CYS A 41 6.55 -9.79 0.81
C CYS A 41 7.66 -9.69 1.87
N VAL A 42 8.56 -8.70 1.74
CA VAL A 42 9.59 -8.43 2.76
C VAL A 42 8.98 -7.98 4.08
N TYR A 43 7.95 -7.14 4.03
CA TYR A 43 7.18 -6.73 5.21
C TYR A 43 6.52 -7.92 5.90
N GLU A 44 5.76 -8.74 5.16
CA GLU A 44 5.07 -9.92 5.70
C GLU A 44 6.06 -10.91 6.31
N LYS A 45 7.20 -11.13 5.64
CA LYS A 45 8.28 -11.95 6.18
C LYS A 45 8.81 -11.39 7.50
N ALA A 46 9.06 -10.09 7.58
CA ALA A 46 9.54 -9.45 8.81
C ALA A 46 8.52 -9.57 9.96
N MET A 47 7.23 -9.45 9.67
CA MET A 47 6.16 -9.67 10.64
C MET A 47 6.13 -11.13 11.13
N ASN A 48 6.24 -12.10 10.21
CA ASN A 48 6.28 -13.52 10.54
C ASN A 48 7.54 -13.92 11.34
N GLU A 49 8.67 -13.26 11.11
CA GLU A 49 9.91 -13.43 11.89
C GLU A 49 9.87 -12.72 13.26
N GLY A 50 8.78 -12.03 13.60
CA GLY A 50 8.65 -11.32 14.87
C GLY A 50 9.62 -10.13 15.01
N LYS A 51 9.94 -9.44 13.90
CA LYS A 51 10.71 -8.18 13.99
C LYS A 51 9.95 -7.15 14.82
N SER A 52 10.70 -6.21 15.42
CA SER A 52 10.10 -5.17 16.25
C SER A 52 9.14 -4.28 15.45
N GLU A 53 8.15 -3.71 16.14
CA GLU A 53 7.12 -2.87 15.50
C GLU A 53 7.75 -1.67 14.78
N GLY A 54 8.85 -1.13 15.30
CA GLY A 54 9.58 -0.04 14.65
C GLY A 54 10.24 -0.44 13.33
N VAL A 55 10.73 -1.68 13.20
CA VAL A 55 11.28 -2.21 11.94
C VAL A 55 10.14 -2.48 10.96
N SER A 56 9.11 -3.19 11.41
CA SER A 56 7.95 -3.51 10.57
C SER A 56 7.24 -2.26 10.08
N ALA A 57 7.09 -1.23 10.93
CA ALA A 57 6.53 0.07 10.53
C ALA A 57 7.31 0.72 9.38
N ARG A 58 8.66 0.65 9.39
CA ARG A 58 9.46 1.23 8.30
C ARG A 58 9.28 0.47 6.99
N LEU A 59 9.22 -0.86 7.06
CA LEU A 59 8.95 -1.70 5.89
C LEU A 59 7.55 -1.47 5.33
N GLY A 60 6.54 -1.37 6.20
CA GLY A 60 5.17 -1.02 5.83
C GLY A 60 5.06 0.39 5.24
N LYS A 61 5.82 1.36 5.78
CA LYS A 61 5.88 2.71 5.21
C LYS A 61 6.39 2.69 3.77
N GLN A 62 7.41 1.88 3.50
CA GLN A 62 7.94 1.74 2.14
C GLN A 62 6.91 1.11 1.19
N CYS A 63 6.12 0.12 1.65
CA CYS A 63 5.00 -0.42 0.88
C CYS A 63 4.00 0.69 0.51
N PHE A 64 3.59 1.50 1.50
CA PHE A 64 2.70 2.64 1.28
C PHE A 64 3.23 3.60 0.20
N LEU A 65 4.52 3.96 0.28
CA LEU A 65 5.14 4.88 -0.68
C LEU A 65 5.14 4.29 -2.09
N PHE A 66 5.54 3.03 -2.26
CA PHE A 66 5.55 2.38 -3.56
C PHE A 66 4.15 2.24 -4.15
N TYR A 67 3.15 1.80 -3.38
CA TYR A 67 1.76 1.73 -3.85
C TYR A 67 1.20 3.11 -4.23
N THR A 68 1.54 4.15 -3.47
CA THR A 68 1.12 5.54 -3.78
C THR A 68 1.70 5.99 -5.11
N GLU A 69 2.96 5.63 -5.39
CA GLU A 69 3.61 5.92 -6.67
C GLU A 69 2.92 5.20 -7.83
N VAL A 70 2.54 3.93 -7.67
CA VAL A 70 1.76 3.19 -8.68
C VAL A 70 0.44 3.91 -8.99
N VAL A 71 -0.30 4.31 -7.95
CA VAL A 71 -1.57 5.03 -8.12
C VAL A 71 -1.36 6.38 -8.82
N SER A 72 -0.27 7.08 -8.52
CA SER A 72 0.09 8.33 -9.20
C SER A 72 0.37 8.13 -10.68
N ILE A 73 1.12 7.08 -11.06
CA ILE A 73 1.42 6.76 -12.47
C ILE A 73 0.12 6.45 -13.23
N ILE A 74 -0.78 5.66 -12.64
CA ILE A 74 -2.07 5.34 -13.27
C ILE A 74 -2.90 6.61 -13.49
N ASN A 75 -3.03 7.46 -12.48
CA ASN A 75 -3.84 8.68 -12.57
C ASN A 75 -3.23 9.74 -13.50
N GLY A 76 -1.91 9.75 -13.66
CA GLY A 76 -1.17 10.67 -14.53
C GLY A 76 -1.08 10.25 -16.00
N SER A 77 -1.66 9.10 -16.36
CA SER A 77 -1.56 8.52 -17.71
C SER A 77 -2.94 8.12 -18.26
N PRO A 78 -3.04 7.85 -19.58
CA PRO A 78 -4.27 7.33 -20.18
C PRO A 78 -4.76 6.02 -19.53
N LEU A 79 -3.88 5.27 -18.85
CA LEU A 79 -4.20 4.02 -18.13
C LEU A 79 -5.41 4.16 -17.20
N SER A 80 -5.57 5.31 -16.55
CA SER A 80 -6.72 5.59 -15.67
C SER A 80 -8.09 5.30 -16.30
N SER A 81 -8.20 5.45 -17.63
CA SER A 81 -9.45 5.23 -18.37
C SER A 81 -9.68 3.76 -18.79
N TYR A 82 -8.63 2.94 -18.74
CA TYR A 82 -8.67 1.54 -19.20
C TYR A 82 -8.55 0.52 -18.06
N MET A 83 -8.05 0.94 -16.90
CA MET A 83 -7.88 0.06 -15.75
C MET A 83 -9.23 -0.28 -15.11
N ASP A 84 -9.42 -1.56 -14.80
CA ASP A 84 -10.60 -2.03 -14.08
C ASP A 84 -10.70 -1.34 -12.70
N LYS A 85 -11.92 -0.95 -12.33
CA LYS A 85 -12.20 -0.30 -11.04
C LYS A 85 -11.76 -1.18 -9.86
N SER A 86 -11.91 -2.49 -9.93
CA SER A 86 -11.46 -3.43 -8.90
C SER A 86 -9.96 -3.35 -8.64
N TRP A 87 -9.16 -3.18 -9.70
CA TRP A 87 -7.70 -3.00 -9.61
C TRP A 87 -7.34 -1.67 -8.97
N THR A 88 -7.98 -0.58 -9.41
CA THR A 88 -7.73 0.74 -8.80
C THR A 88 -8.16 0.78 -7.34
N ASN A 89 -9.27 0.10 -6.99
CA ASN A 89 -9.72 -0.06 -5.61
C ASN A 89 -8.72 -0.90 -4.81
N HIS A 90 -8.18 -1.99 -5.35
CA HIS A 90 -7.17 -2.81 -4.69
C HIS A 90 -5.92 -2.00 -4.33
N LEU A 91 -5.37 -1.25 -5.29
CA LEU A 91 -4.18 -0.42 -5.08
C LEU A 91 -4.42 0.69 -4.06
N LYS A 92 -5.58 1.37 -4.12
CA LYS A 92 -5.98 2.38 -3.14
C LYS A 92 -6.16 1.78 -1.75
N SER A 93 -6.78 0.61 -1.65
CA SER A 93 -6.90 -0.13 -0.39
C SER A 93 -5.53 -0.51 0.16
N LYS A 94 -4.57 -0.96 -0.66
CA LYS A 94 -3.19 -1.23 -0.21
C LYS A 94 -2.51 0.02 0.34
N CYS A 95 -2.67 1.18 -0.30
CA CYS A 95 -2.17 2.45 0.23
C CYS A 95 -2.75 2.74 1.63
N LEU A 96 -4.07 2.70 1.76
CA LEU A 96 -4.75 3.02 3.03
C LEU A 96 -4.43 2.01 4.14
N TYR A 97 -4.34 0.73 3.78
CA TYR A 97 -3.97 -0.36 4.69
C TYR A 97 -2.58 -0.13 5.28
N PHE A 98 -1.56 0.05 4.43
CA PHE A 98 -0.19 0.25 4.92
C PHE A 98 0.01 1.57 5.65
N ASP A 99 -0.72 2.63 5.29
CA ASP A 99 -0.69 3.89 6.06
C ASP A 99 -1.25 3.67 7.48
N ALA A 100 -2.42 3.02 7.59
CA ALA A 100 -3.03 2.72 8.88
C ALA A 100 -2.17 1.78 9.74
N GLU A 101 -1.74 0.66 9.17
CA GLU A 101 -0.96 -0.36 9.86
C GLU A 101 0.39 0.18 10.34
N THR A 102 1.08 0.96 9.51
CA THR A 102 2.35 1.61 9.89
C THR A 102 2.15 2.55 11.08
N GLN A 103 1.11 3.39 11.07
CA GLN A 103 0.88 4.30 12.20
C GLN A 103 0.52 3.55 13.48
N MET A 104 -0.22 2.45 13.38
CA MET A 104 -0.50 1.57 14.52
C MET A 104 0.77 0.95 15.09
N LEU A 105 1.64 0.41 14.23
CA LEU A 105 2.93 -0.16 14.63
C LEU A 105 3.85 0.90 15.24
N MET A 106 3.89 2.12 14.68
CA MET A 106 4.66 3.22 15.26
C MET A 106 4.14 3.62 16.65
N ALA A 107 2.81 3.66 16.84
CA ALA A 107 2.23 3.95 18.15
C ALA A 107 2.60 2.88 19.21
N GLU A 108 2.69 1.61 18.80
CA GLU A 108 3.14 0.53 19.68
C GLU A 108 4.65 0.61 19.96
N ALA A 109 5.46 0.93 18.95
CA ALA A 109 6.89 1.13 19.12
C ALA A 109 7.20 2.30 20.08
N GLU A 110 6.45 3.40 19.96
CA GLU A 110 6.53 4.54 20.87
C GLU A 110 6.14 4.14 22.30
N ARG A 111 5.04 3.38 22.46
CA ARG A 111 4.61 2.86 23.77
C ARG A 111 5.71 2.07 24.46
N LYS A 112 6.34 1.13 23.74
CA LYS A 112 7.39 0.26 24.29
C LYS A 112 8.66 1.01 24.65
N LYS A 113 8.91 2.15 24.00
CA LYS A 113 10.09 2.99 24.27
C LYS A 113 9.86 3.93 25.45
N ASP A 114 8.69 4.56 25.52
CA ASP A 114 8.32 5.52 26.55
C ASP A 114 6.80 5.56 26.72
N GLU A 115 6.31 5.02 27.84
CA GLU A 115 4.88 4.97 28.13
C GLU A 115 4.26 6.35 28.36
N SER A 116 5.06 7.36 28.71
CA SER A 116 4.58 8.71 29.01
C SER A 116 4.13 9.49 27.76
N GLN A 117 4.55 9.06 26.55
CA GLN A 117 4.22 9.70 25.28
C GLN A 117 2.81 9.38 24.77
N ILE A 118 1.80 9.56 25.62
CA ILE A 118 0.41 9.18 25.34
C ILE A 118 -0.19 10.03 24.20
N GLY A 119 0.13 11.33 24.15
CA GLY A 119 -0.42 12.25 23.15
C GLY A 119 -0.09 11.88 21.70
N SER A 120 1.20 11.65 21.41
CA SER A 120 1.66 11.21 20.08
C SER A 120 1.00 9.90 19.66
N ARG A 121 0.95 8.93 20.59
CA ARG A 121 0.36 7.62 20.36
C ARG A 121 -1.12 7.70 20.01
N ILE A 122 -1.91 8.49 20.76
CA ILE A 122 -3.34 8.68 20.47
C ILE A 122 -3.52 9.35 19.10
N ALA A 123 -2.71 10.35 18.76
CA ALA A 123 -2.78 11.02 17.46
C ALA A 123 -2.54 10.03 16.30
N ARG A 124 -1.51 9.18 16.41
CA ARG A 124 -1.22 8.12 15.42
C ARG A 124 -2.35 7.10 15.32
N LEU A 125 -2.87 6.62 16.45
CA LEU A 125 -3.96 5.64 16.45
C LEU A 125 -5.25 6.22 15.86
N ARG A 126 -5.55 7.51 16.09
CA ARG A 126 -6.69 8.18 15.45
C ARG A 126 -6.51 8.30 13.93
N HIS A 127 -5.30 8.62 13.46
CA HIS A 127 -4.99 8.60 12.03
C HIS A 127 -5.17 7.19 11.45
N ALA A 128 -4.63 6.18 12.14
CA ALA A 128 -4.76 4.79 11.73
C ALA A 128 -6.24 4.36 11.65
N ASP A 129 -7.09 4.77 12.59
CA ASP A 129 -8.51 4.43 12.63
C ASP A 129 -9.26 5.05 11.45
N LEU A 130 -8.99 6.33 11.16
CA LEU A 130 -9.55 7.01 10.00
C LEU A 130 -9.19 6.28 8.70
N LYS A 131 -7.91 5.96 8.52
CA LYS A 131 -7.41 5.29 7.31
C LYS A 131 -7.87 3.84 7.18
N ALA A 132 -7.96 3.09 8.28
CA ALA A 132 -8.51 1.75 8.27
C ALA A 132 -10.00 1.73 7.88
N LYS A 133 -10.81 2.68 8.38
CA LYS A 133 -12.22 2.82 8.00
C LYS A 133 -12.41 3.25 6.54
N GLU A 134 -11.57 4.15 6.04
CA GLU A 134 -11.53 4.49 4.61
C GLU A 134 -11.17 3.26 3.76
N CYS A 135 -10.17 2.49 4.20
CA CYS A 135 -9.73 1.26 3.53
C CYS A 135 -10.87 0.25 3.44
N GLU A 136 -11.59 0.00 4.53
CA GLU A 136 -12.69 -0.97 4.58
C GLU A 136 -13.81 -0.64 3.59
N LYS A 137 -14.14 0.65 3.42
CA LYS A 137 -15.16 1.09 2.46
C LYS A 137 -14.76 0.76 1.01
N ILE A 138 -13.52 1.02 0.65
CA ILE A 138 -13.02 0.82 -0.72
C ILE A 138 -12.75 -0.66 -0.99
N ALA A 139 -12.22 -1.39 0.00
CA ALA A 139 -11.79 -2.78 -0.14
C ALA A 139 -12.94 -3.74 -0.51
N LYS A 140 -14.18 -3.42 -0.12
CA LYS A 140 -15.39 -4.16 -0.52
C LYS A 140 -15.56 -4.27 -2.04
N ASN A 141 -15.07 -3.29 -2.78
CA ASN A 141 -15.15 -3.22 -4.24
C ASN A 141 -13.81 -3.59 -4.91
N ALA A 142 -12.86 -4.16 -4.17
CA ALA A 142 -11.56 -4.61 -4.68
C ALA A 142 -11.52 -6.14 -4.81
N ASN A 143 -11.37 -6.84 -3.68
CA ASN A 143 -11.43 -8.30 -3.61
C ASN A 143 -11.65 -8.75 -2.15
N LYS A 144 -12.04 -10.02 -1.97
CA LYS A 144 -12.38 -10.59 -0.66
C LYS A 144 -11.22 -10.58 0.34
N PHE A 145 -9.99 -10.82 -0.11
CA PHE A 145 -8.82 -10.90 0.77
C PHE A 145 -8.50 -9.56 1.42
N ILE A 146 -8.44 -8.49 0.62
CA ILE A 146 -8.17 -7.15 1.16
C ILE A 146 -9.34 -6.59 1.95
N ALA A 147 -10.58 -6.97 1.60
CA ALA A 147 -11.76 -6.62 2.39
C ALA A 147 -11.65 -7.19 3.81
N GLU A 148 -11.32 -8.48 3.94
CA GLU A 148 -11.16 -9.11 5.25
C GLU A 148 -9.97 -8.55 6.03
N ALA A 149 -8.81 -8.37 5.37
CA ALA A 149 -7.63 -7.78 6.00
C ALA A 149 -7.91 -6.36 6.54
N SER A 150 -8.61 -5.53 5.75
CA SER A 150 -8.96 -4.16 6.15
C SER A 150 -9.92 -4.11 7.34
N LYS A 151 -10.89 -5.04 7.39
CA LYS A 151 -11.82 -5.19 8.51
C LYS A 151 -11.08 -5.60 9.79
N ASN A 152 -10.16 -6.56 9.69
CA ASN A 152 -9.34 -6.99 10.81
C ASN A 152 -8.46 -5.86 11.35
N LEU A 153 -7.84 -5.09 10.45
CA LEU A 153 -7.05 -3.91 10.85
C LEU A 153 -7.91 -2.85 11.55
N SER A 154 -9.09 -2.53 11.00
CA SER A 154 -10.05 -1.59 11.59
C SER A 154 -10.43 -1.99 13.01
N GLN A 155 -10.72 -3.28 13.24
CA GLN A 155 -11.02 -3.80 14.58
C GLN A 155 -9.83 -3.72 15.54
N GLN A 156 -8.61 -4.05 15.08
CA GLN A 156 -7.40 -3.97 15.89
C GLN A 156 -7.07 -2.54 16.32
N VAL A 157 -7.17 -1.58 15.39
CA VAL A 157 -6.90 -0.17 15.69
C VAL A 157 -7.96 0.36 16.67
N ALA A 158 -9.24 0.07 16.45
CA ALA A 158 -10.31 0.47 17.36
C ALA A 158 -10.10 -0.09 18.78
N ALA A 159 -9.69 -1.36 18.90
CA ALA A 159 -9.39 -1.98 20.19
C ALA A 159 -8.18 -1.36 20.91
N LYS A 160 -7.21 -0.81 20.17
CA LYS A 160 -6.05 -0.08 20.72
C LYS A 160 -6.38 1.36 21.12
N LEU A 161 -7.46 1.94 20.60
CA LEU A 161 -7.92 3.29 20.99
C LEU A 161 -8.77 3.27 22.27
N THR A 162 -9.39 2.15 22.60
CA THR A 162 -10.28 2.00 23.77
C THR A 162 -9.56 1.47 25.01
N LYS A 163 -8.33 0.99 24.88
CA LYS A 163 -7.48 0.47 25.96
C LYS A 163 -6.35 1.45 26.27
#